data_AF-A0A1B6K3P6-F1
#
_entry.id   AF-A0A1B6K3P6-F1
#
_cell.length_a   1.000
_cell.length_b   1.000
_cell.length_c   1.000
_cell.angle_alpha   90.00
_cell.angle_beta   90.00
_cell.angle_gamma   90.00
#
_symmetry.space_group_name_H-M   'P 1'
#
loop_
_entity.id
_entity.type
_entity.pdbx_description
1 polymer ?
#
loop_
_entity_poly.entity_id
_entity_poly.type
_entity_poly.pdbx_seq_one_letter_code
_entity_poly.pdbx_strand_id
1 'polypeptide(L)'
;MRAVHFPYKGRHMCAVKWRDNKDVCILSSFHDPKDIVFVTRKEYDGSKIEVPCPKVVKEYNAHMGGVDNFDQHRERYHVFRRSRKWWHRLLYFLIELGIVNSFNLFKVQRGGSDH
;
A
#
# COMPACT_ATOMS: atom_id res chain seq x y z
N MET A 1 -7.02 20.67 3.03
CA MET A 1 -5.76 20.08 2.51
C MET A 1 -4.68 21.14 2.58
N ARG A 2 -3.47 20.80 3.02
CA ARG A 2 -2.29 21.68 2.96
C ARG A 2 -1.18 20.94 2.24
N ALA A 3 -0.46 21.64 1.37
CA ALA A 3 0.66 21.03 0.67
C ALA A 3 1.79 22.03 0.44
N VAL A 4 3.02 21.54 0.52
CA VAL A 4 4.24 22.36 0.44
C VAL A 4 5.21 21.70 -0.52
N HIS A 5 5.70 22.51 -1.46
CA HIS A 5 6.85 22.18 -2.30
C HIS A 5 8.12 22.70 -1.67
N PHE A 6 9.18 21.88 -1.66
CA PHE A 6 10.49 22.31 -1.22
C PHE A 6 11.60 21.58 -1.99
N PRO A 7 12.72 22.26 -2.30
CA PRO A 7 13.87 21.61 -2.90
C PRO A 7 14.66 20.81 -1.86
N TYR A 8 15.10 19.61 -2.21
CA TYR A 8 15.98 18.79 -1.38
C TYR A 8 16.95 17.99 -2.26
N LYS A 9 18.26 18.14 -2.03
CA LYS A 9 19.34 17.45 -2.78
C LYS A 9 19.16 17.51 -4.32
N GLY A 10 18.78 18.69 -4.83
CA GLY A 10 18.58 18.92 -6.26
C GLY A 10 17.29 18.34 -6.85
N ARG A 11 16.35 17.88 -6.01
CA ARG A 11 15.02 17.38 -6.44
C ARG A 11 13.91 18.20 -5.81
N HIS A 12 12.81 18.37 -6.53
CA HIS A 12 11.59 18.94 -5.98
C HIS A 12 10.86 17.87 -5.16
N MET A 13 10.58 18.19 -3.89
CA MET A 13 9.81 17.35 -2.99
C MET A 13 8.48 18.02 -2.65
N CYS A 14 7.48 17.19 -2.41
CA CYS A 14 6.13 17.57 -2.09
C CYS A 14 5.71 16.89 -0.79
N ALA A 15 5.34 17.69 0.20
CA ALA A 15 4.69 17.22 1.42
C ALA A 15 3.21 17.59 1.39
N VAL A 16 2.33 16.61 1.56
CA VAL A 16 0.87 16.79 1.57
C VAL A 16 0.30 16.37 2.90
N LYS A 17 -0.52 17.24 3.50
CA LYS A 17 -1.38 16.93 4.64
C LYS A 17 -2.84 16.98 4.19
N TRP A 18 -3.48 15.82 4.18
CA TRP A 18 -4.89 15.65 3.89
C TRP A 18 -5.62 15.15 5.13
N ARG A 19 -6.81 15.67 5.39
CA ARG A 19 -7.62 15.26 6.54
C ARG A 19 -8.86 14.57 6.01
N ASP A 20 -8.93 13.28 6.27
CA ASP A 20 -10.14 12.49 6.12
C ASP A 20 -10.79 12.36 7.50
N ASN A 21 -10.93 11.16 8.06
CA ASN A 21 -11.29 10.98 9.47
C ASN A 21 -10.14 11.38 10.43
N LYS A 22 -8.89 11.18 9.98
CA LYS A 22 -7.66 11.58 10.67
C LYS A 22 -6.72 12.31 9.70
N ASP A 23 -5.73 12.99 10.26
CA ASP A 23 -4.68 13.62 9.46
C ASP A 23 -3.79 12.56 8.81
N VAL A 24 -3.70 12.59 7.48
CA VAL A 24 -2.83 11.78 6.65
C VAL A 24 -1.74 12.68 6.08
N CYS A 25 -0.48 12.39 6.43
CA CYS A 25 0.69 13.10 5.95
C CYS A 25 1.47 12.20 4.98
N ILE A 26 1.71 12.68 3.77
CA ILE A 26 2.46 11.95 2.74
C ILE A 26 3.59 12.84 2.23
N LEU A 27 4.73 12.20 1.95
CA LEU A 27 5.90 12.79 1.32
C LEU A 27 6.14 12.12 -0.03
N SER A 28 6.31 12.91 -1.10
CA SER A 28 6.60 12.39 -2.42
C SER A 28 7.59 13.26 -3.18
N SER A 29 8.37 12.64 -4.08
CA SER A 29 9.27 13.32 -5.01
C SER A 29 8.78 13.34 -6.46
N PHE A 30 7.58 12.80 -6.72
CA PHE A 30 7.05 12.62 -8.08
C PHE A 30 5.75 13.38 -8.34
N HIS A 31 4.98 13.68 -7.29
CA HIS A 31 3.62 14.18 -7.44
C HIS A 31 3.54 15.70 -7.32
N ASP A 32 2.66 16.31 -8.12
CA ASP A 32 2.24 17.69 -7.88
C ASP A 32 1.18 17.72 -6.74
N PRO A 33 1.38 18.49 -5.66
CA PRO A 33 0.42 18.70 -4.60
C PRO A 33 -0.90 19.32 -5.04
N LYS A 34 -0.96 19.93 -6.23
CA LYS A 34 -2.20 20.51 -6.78
C LYS A 34 -3.09 19.46 -7.45
N ASP A 35 -2.57 18.27 -7.71
CA ASP A 35 -3.35 17.20 -8.33
C ASP A 35 -4.35 16.62 -7.33
N ILE A 36 -5.62 16.96 -7.53
CA ILE A 36 -6.76 16.46 -6.75
C ILE A 36 -7.54 15.49 -7.61
N VAL A 37 -7.91 14.36 -7.02
CA VAL A 37 -8.77 13.33 -7.61
C VAL A 37 -9.95 13.08 -6.68
N PHE A 38 -11.09 12.70 -7.25
CA PHE A 38 -12.22 12.25 -6.44
C PHE A 38 -12.06 10.77 -6.12
N VAL A 39 -12.25 10.42 -4.85
CA VAL A 39 -12.28 9.04 -4.37
C VAL A 39 -13.64 8.75 -3.78
N THR A 40 -14.18 7.58 -4.08
CA THR A 40 -15.45 7.13 -3.51
C THR A 40 -15.22 6.65 -2.09
N ARG A 41 -15.91 7.27 -1.13
CA ARG A 41 -15.93 6.89 0.27
C ARG A 41 -17.31 6.33 0.62
N LYS A 42 -17.32 5.26 1.40
CA LYS A 42 -18.55 4.69 1.96
C LYS A 42 -18.78 5.28 3.35
N GLU A 43 -19.93 5.92 3.54
CA GLU A 43 -20.35 6.45 4.83
C GLU A 43 -20.97 5.34 5.71
N TYR A 44 -21.18 5.66 6.99
CA TYR A 44 -21.71 4.72 7.98
C TYR A 44 -23.10 4.19 7.60
N ASP A 45 -23.92 5.02 6.96
CA ASP A 45 -25.24 4.69 6.43
C ASP A 45 -25.20 3.79 5.18
N GLY A 46 -24.00 3.49 4.67
CA GLY A 46 -23.78 2.70 3.47
C GLY A 46 -23.83 3.49 2.16
N SER A 47 -24.14 4.80 2.22
CA SER A 47 -24.10 5.68 1.06
C SER A 47 -22.66 5.85 0.56
N LYS A 48 -22.52 6.12 -0.75
CA LYS A 48 -21.24 6.37 -1.39
C LYS A 48 -21.14 7.84 -1.75
N ILE A 49 -20.16 8.54 -1.19
CA ILE A 49 -19.90 9.94 -1.48
C ILE A 49 -18.57 10.10 -2.21
N GLU A 50 -18.45 11.12 -3.05
CA GLU A 50 -17.19 11.47 -3.68
C GLU A 50 -16.48 12.54 -2.84
N VAL A 51 -15.25 12.23 -2.42
CA VAL A 51 -14.45 13.14 -1.59
C VAL A 51 -13.22 13.59 -2.38
N PRO A 52 -12.91 14.89 -2.40
CA PRO A 52 -11.68 15.38 -2.99
C PRO A 52 -10.47 14.89 -2.18
N CYS A 53 -9.56 14.21 -2.87
CA CYS A 53 -8.39 13.56 -2.29
C CYS A 53 -7.14 13.89 -3.12
N PRO A 54 -5.98 14.14 -2.50
CA PRO A 54 -4.74 14.30 -3.24
C PRO A 54 -4.44 13.05 -4.08
N LYS A 55 -4.05 13.23 -5.34
CA LYS A 55 -3.67 12.13 -6.24
C LYS A 55 -2.61 11.22 -5.63
N VAL A 56 -1.65 11.80 -4.92
CA VAL A 56 -0.60 11.07 -4.19
C VAL A 56 -1.15 10.08 -3.17
N VAL A 57 -2.27 10.39 -2.49
CA VAL A 57 -2.90 9.47 -1.52
C VAL A 57 -3.54 8.31 -2.25
N LYS A 58 -4.23 8.57 -3.38
CA LYS A 58 -4.83 7.53 -4.21
C LYS A 58 -3.77 6.57 -4.78
N GLU A 59 -2.70 7.12 -5.35
CA GLU A 59 -1.61 6.31 -5.90
C GLU A 59 -0.89 5.52 -4.82
N TYR A 60 -0.65 6.12 -3.66
CA TYR A 60 -0.08 5.40 -2.52
C TYR A 60 -0.94 4.21 -2.12
N ASN A 61 -2.25 4.41 -1.93
CA ASN A 61 -3.17 3.33 -1.56
C ASN A 61 -3.27 2.24 -2.64
N ALA A 62 -3.17 2.61 -3.93
CA ALA A 62 -3.18 1.64 -5.03
C ALA A 62 -1.95 0.71 -5.03
N HIS A 63 -0.79 1.21 -4.60
CA HIS A 63 0.48 0.47 -4.66
C HIS A 63 0.94 -0.10 -3.30
N MET A 64 0.39 0.38 -2.19
CA MET A 64 0.71 -0.08 -0.83
C MET A 64 0.42 -1.56 -0.57
N GLY A 65 -0.57 -2.13 -1.26
CA GLY A 65 -1.10 -3.46 -0.94
C GLY A 65 -0.11 -4.62 -1.07
N GLY A 66 1.07 -4.45 -1.68
CA GLY A 66 2.04 -5.53 -1.85
C GLY A 66 2.50 -6.14 -0.52
N VAL A 67 2.84 -5.30 0.46
CA VAL A 67 3.34 -5.75 1.78
C VAL A 67 2.18 -6.24 2.65
N ASP A 68 1.08 -5.49 2.68
CA ASP A 68 -0.10 -5.82 3.49
C ASP A 68 -0.72 -7.17 3.09
N ASN A 69 -0.74 -7.49 1.78
CA ASN A 69 -1.22 -8.79 1.30
C ASN A 69 -0.31 -9.94 1.75
N PHE A 70 1.01 -9.73 1.75
CA PHE A 70 1.96 -10.73 2.24
C PHE A 70 1.78 -10.95 3.74
N ASP A 71 1.67 -9.88 4.53
CA ASP A 71 1.45 -9.98 5.98
C ASP A 71 0.10 -10.61 6.32
N GLN A 72 -0.96 -10.33 5.56
CA GLN A 72 -2.26 -11.00 5.71
C GLN A 72 -2.19 -12.51 5.40
N HIS A 73 -1.50 -12.91 4.33
CA HIS A 73 -1.30 -14.32 4.01
C HIS A 73 -0.50 -15.03 5.10
N ARG A 74 0.51 -14.34 5.64
CA ARG A 74 1.30 -14.83 6.74
C ARG A 74 0.44 -15.03 8.00
N GLU A 75 -0.39 -14.06 8.37
CA GLU A 75 -1.30 -14.16 9.51
C GLU A 75 -2.27 -15.35 9.37
N ARG A 76 -2.85 -15.51 8.18
CA ARG A 76 -3.85 -16.55 7.92
C ARG A 76 -3.26 -17.96 7.82
N TYR A 77 -2.06 -18.10 7.29
CA TYR A 77 -1.42 -19.39 7.00
C TYR A 77 -0.07 -19.55 7.72
N HIS A 78 0.02 -19.13 8.98
CA HIS A 78 1.23 -19.26 9.76
C HIS A 78 1.72 -20.72 9.82
N VAL A 79 2.87 -21.01 9.20
CA VAL A 79 3.53 -22.33 9.26
C VAL A 79 4.50 -22.41 10.46
N PHE A 80 4.51 -21.39 11.32
CA PHE A 80 5.42 -21.30 12.47
C PHE A 80 5.25 -22.49 13.42
N ARG A 81 6.27 -23.35 13.47
CA ARG A 81 6.48 -24.28 14.58
C ARG A 81 7.33 -23.60 15.63
N ARG A 82 6.89 -23.64 16.90
CA ARG A 82 7.69 -23.12 18.04
C ARG A 82 9.06 -23.82 18.04
N SER A 83 10.14 -23.03 17.95
CA SER A 83 11.51 -23.55 18.01
C SER A 83 12.35 -22.69 18.95
N ARG A 84 13.26 -23.34 19.68
CA ARG A 84 14.21 -22.65 20.58
C ARG A 84 15.34 -21.95 19.82
N LYS A 85 15.59 -22.34 18.56
CA LYS A 85 16.65 -21.76 17.72
C LYS A 85 16.06 -20.66 16.83
N TRP A 86 16.56 -19.44 16.95
CA TRP A 86 16.02 -18.25 16.26
C TRP A 86 16.11 -18.33 14.73
N TRP A 87 17.13 -19.00 14.18
CA TRP A 87 17.34 -19.09 12.73
C TRP A 87 16.25 -19.89 12.01
N HIS A 88 15.54 -20.81 12.69
CA HIS A 88 14.38 -21.47 12.09
C HIS A 88 13.28 -20.48 11.74
N ARG A 89 13.13 -19.38 12.50
CA ARG A 89 12.17 -18.31 12.18
C ARG A 89 12.50 -17.65 10.84
N LEU A 90 13.79 -17.46 10.56
CA LEU A 90 14.25 -16.91 9.28
C LEU A 90 14.01 -17.89 8.13
N LEU A 91 14.30 -19.18 8.35
CA LEU A 91 14.04 -20.23 7.35
C LEU A 91 12.56 -20.31 6.96
N TYR A 92 11.66 -20.37 7.94
CA TYR A 92 10.21 -20.42 7.66
C TYR A 92 9.73 -19.14 6.98
N PHE A 93 10.25 -17.97 7.35
CA PHE A 93 9.94 -16.72 6.67
C PHE A 93 10.34 -16.75 5.19
N LEU A 94 11.53 -17.26 4.84
CA LEU A 94 11.98 -17.36 3.46
C LEU A 94 11.11 -18.35 2.64
N ILE A 95 10.68 -19.46 3.25
CA ILE A 95 9.79 -20.44 2.61
C ILE A 95 8.40 -19.80 2.36
N GLU A 96 7.82 -19.14 3.36
CA GLU A 96 6.53 -18.42 3.25
C GLU A 96 6.60 -17.35 2.15
N LEU A 97 7.69 -16.57 2.10
CA LEU A 97 7.95 -15.57 1.06
C LEU A 97 8.00 -16.20 -0.34
N GLY A 98 8.71 -17.32 -0.49
CA GLY A 98 8.80 -18.06 -1.75
C GLY A 98 7.44 -18.58 -2.24
N ILE A 99 6.64 -19.15 -1.34
CA ILE A 99 5.30 -19.66 -1.65
C ILE A 99 4.38 -18.53 -2.11
N VAL A 100 4.30 -17.41 -1.36
CA VAL A 100 3.42 -16.28 -1.71
C VAL A 100 3.83 -15.65 -3.04
N ASN A 101 5.13 -15.46 -3.27
CA ASN A 101 5.64 -14.91 -4.53
C ASN A 101 5.35 -15.85 -5.72
N SER A 102 5.53 -17.16 -5.54
CA SER A 102 5.23 -18.15 -6.58
C SER A 102 3.74 -18.16 -6.93
N PHE A 103 2.88 -18.05 -5.92
CA PHE A 103 1.43 -17.96 -6.11
C PHE A 103 1.00 -16.67 -6.81
N ASN A 104 1.59 -15.53 -6.46
CA ASN A 104 1.35 -14.25 -7.15
C ASN A 104 1.77 -14.32 -8.62
N LEU A 105 2.95 -14.89 -8.91
CA LEU A 105 3.40 -15.11 -10.29
C LEU A 105 2.46 -16.03 -11.07
N PHE A 106 2.01 -17.12 -10.45
CA PHE A 106 1.03 -18.03 -11.04
C PHE A 106 -0.30 -17.33 -11.36
N LYS A 107 -0.79 -16.47 -10.46
CA LYS A 107 -1.99 -15.65 -10.69
C LYS A 107 -1.82 -14.68 -11.85
N VAL A 108 -0.68 -13.99 -11.93
CA VAL A 108 -0.37 -13.08 -13.04
C VAL A 108 -0.34 -13.84 -14.37
N GLN A 109 0.28 -15.03 -14.40
CA GLN A 109 0.35 -15.86 -15.61
C GLN A 109 -1.02 -16.37 -16.08
N ARG A 110 -1.96 -16.64 -15.18
CA ARG A 110 -3.30 -17.14 -15.52
C ARG A 110 -4.34 -16.04 -15.74
N GLY A 111 -4.18 -14.89 -15.09
CA GLY A 111 -5.03 -13.71 -15.30
C GLY A 111 -4.63 -12.87 -16.51
N GLY A 112 -3.52 -13.19 -17.17
CA GLY A 112 -3.08 -12.58 -18.43
C GLY A 112 -3.66 -13.22 -19.70
N SER A 113 -4.59 -14.17 -19.58
CA SER A 113 -5.22 -14.87 -20.71
C SER A 113 -6.64 -14.37 -21.05
N ASP A 114 -7.16 -13.39 -20.32
CA ASP A 114 -8.44 -12.75 -20.62
C ASP A 114 -8.18 -11.33 -21.13
N HIS A 115 -7.84 -11.22 -22.43
CA HIS A 115 -8.07 -10.03 -23.26
C HIS A 115 -8.82 -10.50 -24.52
#